data_AF-A0A5C8TLB8-F1
#
_entry.id   AF-A0A5C8TLB8-F1
#
_cell.length_a   1.000
_cell.length_b   1.000
_cell.length_c   1.000
_cell.angle_alpha   90.00
_cell.angle_beta   90.00
_cell.angle_gamma   90.00
#
_symmetry.space_group_name_H-M   'P 1'
#
loop_
_entity.id
_entity.type
_entity.pdbx_description
1 polymer ?
#
loop_
_entity_poly.entity_id
_entity_poly.type
_entity_poly.pdbx_seq_one_letter_code
_entity_poly.pdbx_strand_id
1 'polypeptide(L)'
;MLRSARLIRSAILTLAVALNPALAVSPTHAQDRAPPAVAIAADLAASPAGTKLTLTLSKPVDARAFVMERPDRAVIDLAEVNFQLAPETGRRREGLVQSFRYGLFAPGRSRIVVDLAGPATVGRIETTTRPRDGAVILTVPFQRADRDSFRKAASAGDLAPASGKAVAPVEAGDRRPLIVVDAGHGGIDPGAIAVGGVFEKDIVFGFAQALVARLEAGGRYRVAMTRDRDVYVPLSERVRIARDAKADLFVSIHADSISSAPQVRGATIYTGSEKATDSESAKLAERENKADAAAGAESGEGPPEIADILQELTLRETRGFSSGFAKTLMGQLGPVMEMSTKPHREAGFKVLRSPDVPSVLVELGYLSSQRDLDLLQSAEWRASVTGSMAKAIDQFFGNRASLVRPASPNRRSAAIAPVSP
;
A
#
# COMPACT_ATOMS: atom_id res chain seq x y z
N MET A 1 -84.55 41.92 16.44
CA MET A 1 -84.30 40.95 17.53
C MET A 1 -83.41 39.84 17.01
N LEU A 2 -82.32 39.58 17.74
CA LEU A 2 -81.46 38.40 17.75
C LEU A 2 -81.93 37.16 16.95
N ARG A 3 -81.08 36.60 16.06
CA ARG A 3 -80.20 35.44 16.35
C ARG A 3 -79.63 34.81 15.07
N SER A 4 -78.34 34.54 15.14
CA SER A 4 -77.50 33.82 14.20
C SER A 4 -77.88 32.34 14.09
N ALA A 5 -77.82 31.77 12.88
CA ALA A 5 -77.68 30.33 12.68
C ALA A 5 -76.76 30.04 11.49
N ARG A 6 -75.75 29.22 11.75
CA ARG A 6 -74.62 28.87 10.88
C ARG A 6 -75.06 27.95 9.75
N LEU A 7 -74.63 28.25 8.52
CA LEU A 7 -74.63 27.30 7.40
C LEU A 7 -73.31 26.53 7.37
N ILE A 8 -73.36 25.23 7.63
CA ILE A 8 -72.27 24.28 7.37
C ILE A 8 -72.45 23.79 5.93
N ARG A 9 -71.53 24.15 5.03
CA ARG A 9 -71.38 23.52 3.71
C ARG A 9 -70.32 22.43 3.83
N SER A 10 -70.73 21.18 3.59
CA SER A 10 -69.82 20.05 3.39
C SER A 10 -69.00 20.26 2.13
N ALA A 11 -67.67 20.35 2.27
CA ALA A 11 -66.73 20.27 1.17
C ALA A 11 -66.12 18.87 1.15
N ILE A 12 -66.39 18.13 0.07
CA ILE A 12 -65.77 16.84 -0.25
C ILE A 12 -64.33 17.14 -0.67
N LEU A 13 -63.34 16.73 0.14
CA LEU A 13 -61.93 16.82 -0.19
C LEU A 13 -61.49 15.52 -0.87
N THR A 14 -61.38 15.54 -2.19
CA THR A 14 -60.69 14.52 -2.98
C THR A 14 -59.19 14.57 -2.68
N LEU A 15 -58.69 13.59 -1.93
CA LEU A 15 -57.27 13.39 -1.65
C LEU A 15 -56.60 12.73 -2.86
N ALA A 16 -55.94 13.53 -3.69
CA ALA A 16 -55.05 13.02 -4.73
C ALA A 16 -53.73 12.56 -4.10
N VAL A 17 -53.53 11.25 -3.98
CA VAL A 17 -52.26 10.64 -3.59
C VAL A 17 -51.30 10.73 -4.78
N ALA A 18 -50.36 11.67 -4.73
CA ALA A 18 -49.23 11.70 -5.64
C ALA A 18 -48.29 10.52 -5.30
N LEU A 19 -48.21 9.53 -6.18
CA LEU A 19 -47.18 8.50 -6.14
C LEU A 19 -45.81 9.16 -6.40
N ASN A 20 -45.04 9.33 -5.33
CA ASN A 20 -43.60 9.57 -5.42
C ASN A 20 -42.93 8.23 -5.75
N PRO A 21 -42.18 8.08 -6.85
CA PRO A 21 -41.36 6.89 -7.03
C PRO A 21 -40.21 7.02 -6.02
N ALA A 22 -40.32 6.27 -4.92
CA ALA A 22 -39.21 6.07 -4.02
C ALA A 22 -38.05 5.50 -4.83
N LEU A 23 -36.96 6.27 -4.93
CA LEU A 23 -35.66 5.78 -5.32
C LEU A 23 -35.35 4.58 -4.43
N ALA A 24 -35.45 3.39 -5.00
CA ALA A 24 -34.99 2.17 -4.36
C ALA A 24 -33.48 2.31 -4.19
N VAL A 25 -33.06 2.75 -3.00
CA VAL A 25 -31.69 2.59 -2.53
C VAL A 25 -31.51 1.09 -2.39
N SER A 26 -30.96 0.46 -3.42
CA SER A 26 -30.49 -0.91 -3.35
C SER A 26 -29.54 -1.00 -2.16
N PRO A 27 -29.75 -1.94 -1.21
CA PRO A 27 -28.79 -2.13 -0.13
C PRO A 27 -27.47 -2.52 -0.78
N THR A 28 -26.45 -1.68 -0.59
CA THR A 28 -25.06 -2.03 -0.84
C THR A 28 -24.83 -3.39 -0.20
N HIS A 29 -24.50 -4.39 -1.02
CA HIS A 29 -24.00 -5.67 -0.53
C HIS A 29 -22.64 -5.45 0.14
N ALA A 30 -22.64 -4.88 1.34
CA ALA A 30 -21.65 -5.23 2.32
C ALA A 30 -21.83 -6.73 2.54
N GLN A 31 -20.96 -7.54 1.93
CA GLN A 31 -20.89 -8.94 2.29
C GLN A 31 -20.71 -8.99 3.82
N ASP A 32 -21.70 -9.49 4.53
CA ASP A 32 -21.62 -9.89 5.94
C ASP A 32 -20.56 -10.99 6.05
N ARG A 33 -19.28 -10.61 5.94
CA ARG A 33 -18.17 -11.48 6.27
C ARG A 33 -18.15 -11.54 7.78
N ALA A 34 -18.41 -12.73 8.32
CA ALA A 34 -18.20 -13.00 9.74
C ALA A 34 -16.83 -12.44 10.16
N PRO A 35 -16.73 -11.77 11.32
CA PRO A 35 -15.51 -11.08 11.73
C PRO A 35 -14.33 -12.07 11.75
N PRO A 36 -13.10 -11.63 11.39
CA PRO A 36 -11.94 -12.51 11.36
C PRO A 36 -11.64 -13.11 12.73
N ALA A 37 -10.89 -14.21 12.77
CA ALA A 37 -10.42 -14.75 14.05
C ALA A 37 -9.46 -13.75 14.71
N VAL A 38 -9.44 -13.68 16.04
CA VAL A 38 -8.55 -12.78 16.78
C VAL A 38 -7.44 -13.61 17.40
N ALA A 39 -6.18 -13.27 17.13
CA ALA A 39 -5.03 -13.84 17.81
C ALA A 39 -4.60 -12.93 18.98
N ILE A 40 -4.60 -13.47 20.19
CA ILE A 40 -4.32 -12.69 21.43
C ILE A 40 -3.01 -13.07 22.11
N ALA A 41 -2.43 -14.22 21.74
CA ALA A 41 -1.10 -14.62 22.20
C ALA A 41 -0.39 -15.42 21.12
N ALA A 42 0.93 -15.30 21.08
CA ALA A 42 1.80 -16.14 20.28
C ALA A 42 3.06 -16.48 21.10
N ASP A 43 3.37 -17.76 21.21
CA ASP A 43 4.46 -18.27 22.05
C ASP A 43 5.38 -19.20 21.28
N LEU A 44 6.68 -19.09 21.55
CA LEU A 44 7.69 -20.03 21.08
C LEU A 44 8.17 -20.90 22.23
N ALA A 45 8.23 -22.21 22.01
CA ALA A 45 8.79 -23.17 22.95
C ALA A 45 9.78 -24.10 22.25
N ALA A 46 11.04 -24.07 22.67
CA ALA A 46 12.05 -25.03 22.22
C ALA A 46 11.97 -26.34 23.02
N SER A 47 12.24 -27.44 22.34
CA SER A 47 12.35 -28.78 22.91
C SER A 47 13.44 -29.57 22.17
N PRO A 48 13.91 -30.73 22.69
CA PRO A 48 14.83 -31.59 21.95
C PRO A 48 14.29 -32.04 20.58
N ALA A 49 12.97 -32.12 20.42
CA ALA A 49 12.30 -32.51 19.19
C ALA A 49 12.17 -31.37 18.15
N GLY A 50 12.49 -30.13 18.52
CA GLY A 50 12.32 -28.95 17.67
C GLY A 50 11.70 -27.76 18.40
N THR A 51 11.29 -26.73 17.66
CA THR A 51 10.61 -25.53 18.20
C THR A 51 9.13 -25.56 17.82
N LYS A 52 8.24 -25.17 18.72
CA LYS A 52 6.82 -24.99 18.43
C LYS A 52 6.44 -23.52 18.48
N LEU A 53 5.75 -23.03 17.46
CA LEU A 53 5.02 -21.77 17.50
C LEU A 53 3.56 -22.07 17.83
N THR A 54 3.03 -21.42 18.87
CA THR A 54 1.65 -21.60 19.34
C THR A 54 0.91 -20.30 19.25
N LEU A 55 -0.26 -20.27 18.59
CA LEU A 55 -1.17 -19.12 18.56
C LEU A 55 -2.40 -19.41 19.43
N THR A 56 -2.80 -18.45 20.25
CA THR A 56 -4.11 -18.47 20.92
C THR A 56 -5.10 -17.61 20.13
N LEU A 57 -6.09 -18.27 19.53
CA LEU A 57 -7.08 -17.72 18.61
C LEU A 57 -8.49 -17.74 19.22
N SER A 58 -9.35 -16.80 18.81
CA SER A 58 -10.75 -16.76 19.24
C SER A 58 -11.64 -17.83 18.59
N LYS A 59 -11.22 -18.42 17.46
CA LYS A 59 -11.92 -19.47 16.73
C LYS A 59 -10.96 -20.25 15.82
N PRO A 60 -11.34 -21.46 15.35
CA PRO A 60 -10.51 -22.23 14.42
C PRO A 60 -10.28 -21.48 13.11
N VAL A 61 -9.09 -21.66 12.55
CA VAL A 61 -8.65 -21.03 11.29
C VAL A 61 -7.94 -22.08 10.47
N ASP A 62 -8.26 -22.14 9.18
CA ASP A 62 -7.52 -22.96 8.23
C ASP A 62 -6.11 -22.42 8.07
N ALA A 63 -5.13 -23.31 8.20
CA ALA A 63 -3.71 -22.99 8.12
C ALA A 63 -2.98 -23.94 7.19
N ARG A 64 -2.10 -23.38 6.37
CA ARG A 64 -1.16 -24.14 5.54
C ARG A 64 0.24 -23.60 5.82
N ALA A 65 1.21 -24.49 5.92
CA ALA A 65 2.60 -24.07 6.07
C ALA A 65 3.51 -24.74 5.04
N PHE A 66 4.56 -24.03 4.67
CA PHE A 66 5.61 -24.49 3.77
C PHE A 66 6.93 -23.79 4.15
N VAL A 67 8.04 -24.23 3.56
CA VAL A 67 9.36 -23.62 3.75
C VAL A 67 9.87 -23.02 2.46
N MET A 68 10.80 -22.08 2.55
CA MET A 68 11.43 -21.43 1.41
C MET A 68 12.94 -21.29 1.64
N GLU A 69 13.72 -21.34 0.56
CA GLU A 69 15.16 -21.06 0.60
C GLU A 69 15.46 -19.60 0.20
N ARG A 70 16.63 -19.11 0.62
CA ARG A 70 17.20 -17.79 0.24
C ARG A 70 16.35 -16.57 0.70
N PRO A 71 16.24 -16.30 2.01
CA PRO A 71 16.83 -17.04 3.14
C PRO A 71 15.92 -18.17 3.65
N ASP A 72 16.47 -19.04 4.52
CA ASP A 72 15.72 -20.16 5.12
C ASP A 72 14.53 -19.62 5.94
N ARG A 73 13.31 -19.89 5.46
CA ARG A 73 12.08 -19.43 6.09
C ARG A 73 11.03 -20.52 6.17
N ALA A 74 10.15 -20.41 7.15
CA ALA A 74 8.86 -21.09 7.13
C ALA A 74 7.74 -20.05 6.97
N VAL A 75 6.81 -20.32 6.04
CA VAL A 75 5.66 -19.46 5.76
C VAL A 75 4.40 -20.21 6.18
N ILE A 76 3.54 -19.55 6.95
CA ILE A 76 2.26 -20.08 7.41
C ILE A 76 1.17 -19.15 6.89
N ASP A 77 0.40 -19.63 5.91
CA ASP A 77 -0.79 -18.97 5.39
C ASP A 77 -2.01 -19.33 6.24
N LEU A 78 -2.81 -18.32 6.57
CA LEU A 78 -4.01 -18.41 7.40
C LEU A 78 -5.17 -17.71 6.68
N ALA A 79 -6.41 -18.14 6.95
CA ALA A 79 -7.54 -17.25 6.71
C ALA A 79 -7.36 -15.95 7.53
N GLU A 80 -8.07 -14.87 7.19
CA GLU A 80 -7.89 -13.57 7.86
C GLU A 80 -7.96 -13.68 9.39
N VAL A 81 -6.86 -13.26 10.02
CA VAL A 81 -6.67 -13.18 11.46
C VAL A 81 -6.34 -11.74 11.81
N ASN A 82 -7.09 -11.18 12.77
CA ASN A 82 -6.76 -9.94 13.43
C ASN A 82 -5.77 -10.23 14.58
N PHE A 83 -4.51 -9.82 14.42
CA PHE A 83 -3.47 -10.05 15.42
C PHE A 83 -3.44 -8.92 16.45
N GLN A 84 -3.91 -9.21 17.66
CA GLN A 84 -3.82 -8.33 18.83
C GLN A 84 -2.69 -8.81 19.74
N LEU A 85 -1.47 -8.75 19.20
CA LEU A 85 -0.26 -9.21 19.86
C LEU A 85 0.61 -8.00 20.25
N ALA A 86 1.49 -8.18 21.24
CA ALA A 86 2.45 -7.15 21.58
C ALA A 86 3.44 -6.93 20.41
N PRO A 87 3.92 -5.69 20.17
CA PRO A 87 4.84 -5.38 19.06
C PRO A 87 6.12 -6.22 19.05
N GLU A 88 6.55 -6.70 20.22
CA GLU A 88 7.79 -7.46 20.43
C GLU A 88 7.60 -8.99 20.31
N THR A 89 6.36 -9.49 20.22
CA THR A 89 6.06 -10.94 20.29
C THR A 89 6.82 -11.76 19.24
N GLY A 90 7.07 -11.19 18.06
CA GLY A 90 7.79 -11.84 16.96
C GLY A 90 9.32 -11.75 17.01
N ARG A 91 9.89 -10.99 17.96
CA ARG A 91 11.32 -10.61 17.91
C ARG A 91 12.23 -11.49 18.75
N ARG A 92 11.69 -12.39 19.57
CA ARG A 92 12.46 -13.28 20.42
C ARG A 92 12.96 -14.49 19.63
N ARG A 93 14.28 -14.72 19.66
CA ARG A 93 14.90 -15.96 19.20
C ARG A 93 14.63 -17.10 20.19
N GLU A 94 14.19 -18.24 19.69
CA GLU A 94 13.93 -19.44 20.49
C GLU A 94 14.13 -20.71 19.64
N GLY A 95 15.13 -21.52 19.98
CA GLY A 95 15.47 -22.76 19.26
C GLY A 95 15.75 -22.53 17.77
N LEU A 96 14.93 -23.15 16.90
CA LEU A 96 15.01 -23.08 15.44
C LEU A 96 14.42 -21.79 14.83
N VAL A 97 13.78 -20.93 15.63
CA VAL A 97 13.17 -19.68 15.17
C VAL A 97 14.07 -18.51 15.58
N GLN A 98 14.54 -17.73 14.60
CA GLN A 98 15.27 -16.48 14.88
C GLN A 98 14.30 -15.35 15.23
N SER A 99 13.28 -15.19 14.40
CA SER A 99 12.19 -14.24 14.59
C SER A 99 11.00 -14.68 13.74
N PHE A 100 9.84 -14.08 13.96
CA PHE A 100 8.73 -14.19 13.04
C PHE A 100 7.98 -12.88 12.91
N ARG A 101 7.35 -12.71 11.76
CA ARG A 101 6.49 -11.58 11.41
C ARG A 101 5.12 -12.12 11.10
N TYR A 102 4.10 -11.32 11.33
CA TYR A 102 2.72 -11.69 11.01
C TYR A 102 1.96 -10.47 10.50
N GLY A 103 0.92 -10.70 9.71
CA GLY A 103 0.05 -9.62 9.24
C GLY A 103 -0.87 -10.06 8.13
N LEU A 104 -1.69 -9.11 7.65
CA LEU A 104 -2.56 -9.34 6.51
C LEU A 104 -1.71 -9.38 5.23
N PHE A 105 -1.74 -10.51 4.53
CA PHE A 105 -0.99 -10.73 3.29
C PHE A 105 -1.81 -10.33 2.06
N ALA A 106 -3.12 -10.60 2.10
CA ALA A 106 -4.09 -10.19 1.10
C ALA A 106 -5.48 -10.07 1.76
N PRO A 107 -6.46 -9.39 1.15
CA PRO A 107 -7.82 -9.38 1.67
C PRO A 107 -8.36 -10.80 1.91
N GLY A 108 -8.78 -11.12 3.14
CA GLY A 108 -9.24 -12.46 3.51
C GLY A 108 -8.13 -13.45 3.91
N ARG A 109 -6.86 -13.05 3.88
CA ARG A 109 -5.70 -13.93 4.12
C ARG A 109 -4.63 -13.28 4.98
N SER A 110 -4.28 -13.93 6.08
CA SER A 110 -3.14 -13.57 6.92
C SER A 110 -1.95 -14.47 6.64
N ARG A 111 -0.74 -14.00 6.94
CA ARG A 111 0.49 -14.78 6.81
C ARG A 111 1.38 -14.56 8.02
N ILE A 112 2.08 -15.62 8.42
CA ILE A 112 3.20 -15.57 9.35
C ILE A 112 4.45 -16.01 8.59
N VAL A 113 5.49 -15.20 8.62
CA VAL A 113 6.80 -15.51 8.04
C VAL A 113 7.80 -15.67 9.18
N VAL A 114 8.36 -16.87 9.29
CA VAL A 114 9.30 -17.26 10.34
C VAL A 114 10.69 -17.31 9.73
N ASP A 115 11.59 -16.44 10.21
CA ASP A 115 13.02 -16.47 9.86
C ASP A 115 13.68 -17.61 10.66
N LEU A 116 14.19 -18.63 9.98
CA LEU A 116 14.71 -19.85 10.61
C LEU A 116 16.19 -19.71 10.99
N ALA A 117 16.59 -20.32 12.11
CA ALA A 117 17.98 -20.32 12.60
C ALA A 117 18.90 -21.29 11.85
N GLY A 118 18.32 -22.13 11.00
CA GLY A 118 18.96 -23.13 10.17
C GLY A 118 17.90 -23.97 9.47
N PRO A 119 18.31 -24.96 8.65
CA PRO A 119 17.38 -25.76 7.88
C PRO A 119 16.44 -26.53 8.81
N ALA A 120 15.14 -26.30 8.63
CA ALA A 120 14.08 -26.90 9.43
C ALA A 120 12.81 -27.06 8.60
N THR A 121 12.10 -28.17 8.76
CA THR A 121 10.81 -28.42 8.09
C THR A 121 9.65 -28.10 9.02
N VAL A 122 8.49 -27.80 8.42
CA VAL A 122 7.24 -27.63 9.18
C VAL A 122 6.55 -28.98 9.30
N GLY A 123 6.26 -29.41 10.53
CA GLY A 123 5.47 -30.60 10.80
C GLY A 123 3.97 -30.35 10.66
N ARG A 124 3.16 -31.35 11.06
CA ARG A 124 1.70 -31.24 11.00
C ARG A 124 1.19 -30.12 11.92
N ILE A 125 0.37 -29.22 11.37
CA ILE A 125 -0.31 -28.19 12.16
C ILE A 125 -1.41 -28.87 12.99
N GLU A 126 -1.43 -28.59 14.28
CA GLU A 126 -2.41 -29.11 15.23
C GLU A 126 -3.30 -27.97 15.74
N THR A 127 -4.58 -28.25 15.95
CA THR A 127 -5.54 -27.29 16.49
C THR A 127 -6.34 -27.94 17.61
N THR A 128 -6.33 -27.32 18.79
CA THR A 128 -7.03 -27.82 19.97
C THR A 128 -7.86 -26.71 20.59
N THR A 129 -9.12 -26.99 20.95
CA THR A 129 -9.94 -26.05 21.71
C THR A 129 -9.70 -26.23 23.21
N ARG A 130 -9.33 -25.15 23.90
CA ARG A 130 -9.13 -25.11 25.34
C ARG A 130 -10.50 -25.16 26.03
N PRO A 131 -10.80 -26.18 26.86
CA PRO A 131 -12.15 -26.33 27.44
C PRO A 131 -12.59 -25.21 28.39
N ARG A 132 -11.64 -24.50 29.00
CA ARG A 132 -11.94 -23.50 30.06
C ARG A 132 -12.58 -22.23 29.53
N ASP A 133 -12.13 -21.76 28.38
CA ASP A 133 -12.47 -20.44 27.81
C ASP A 133 -12.88 -20.53 26.33
N GLY A 134 -12.85 -21.73 25.74
CA GLY A 134 -13.14 -21.96 24.32
C GLY A 134 -12.05 -21.46 23.38
N ALA A 135 -10.91 -20.98 23.91
CA ALA A 135 -9.82 -20.47 23.08
C ALA A 135 -9.22 -21.58 22.21
N VAL A 136 -8.92 -21.26 20.96
CA VAL A 136 -8.36 -22.22 20.02
C VAL A 136 -6.85 -22.08 19.98
N ILE A 137 -6.16 -23.19 20.19
CA ILE A 137 -4.70 -23.26 20.25
C ILE A 137 -4.21 -23.90 18.96
N LEU A 138 -3.62 -23.09 18.08
CA LEU A 138 -3.01 -23.54 16.83
C LEU A 138 -1.50 -23.72 17.05
N THR A 139 -1.01 -24.94 16.87
CA THR A 139 0.40 -25.31 17.08
C THR A 139 1.07 -25.64 15.75
N VAL A 140 2.17 -24.94 15.45
CA VAL A 140 3.02 -25.18 14.27
C VAL A 140 4.38 -25.69 14.74
N PRO A 141 4.69 -26.98 14.57
CA PRO A 141 5.99 -27.54 14.94
C PRO A 141 7.03 -27.33 13.82
N PHE A 142 8.23 -26.91 14.21
CA PHE A 142 9.42 -26.85 13.36
C PHE A 142 10.43 -27.90 13.81
N GLN A 143 10.88 -28.73 12.88
CA GLN A 143 11.82 -29.82 13.14
C GLN A 143 13.11 -29.58 12.38
N ARG A 144 14.26 -29.83 13.03
CA ARG A 144 15.56 -29.66 12.37
C ARG A 144 15.66 -30.65 11.19
N ALA A 145 16.14 -30.16 10.06
CA ALA A 145 16.35 -30.95 8.86
C ALA A 145 17.79 -30.76 8.37
N ASP A 146 18.30 -31.74 7.61
CA ASP A 146 19.49 -31.53 6.81
C ASP A 146 19.18 -30.59 5.62
N ARG A 147 20.24 -30.06 5.01
CA ARG A 147 20.14 -29.05 3.95
C ARG A 147 19.43 -29.58 2.70
N ASP A 148 19.62 -30.85 2.35
CA ASP A 148 19.01 -31.42 1.14
C ASP A 148 17.52 -31.71 1.35
N SER A 149 17.14 -32.22 2.53
CA SER A 149 15.74 -32.38 2.92
C SER A 149 15.01 -31.03 2.97
N PHE A 150 15.66 -29.98 3.50
CA PHE A 150 15.09 -28.63 3.49
C PHE A 150 14.86 -28.11 2.08
N ARG A 151 15.85 -28.24 1.18
CA ARG A 151 15.73 -27.82 -0.22
C ARG A 151 14.57 -28.51 -0.93
N LYS A 152 14.44 -29.83 -0.76
CA LYS A 152 13.33 -30.61 -1.33
C LYS A 152 11.98 -30.12 -0.84
N ALA A 153 11.87 -29.84 0.46
CA ALA A 153 10.64 -29.30 1.05
C ALA A 153 10.33 -27.87 0.55
N ALA A 154 11.36 -27.05 0.34
CA ALA A 154 11.21 -25.68 -0.15
C ALA A 154 10.67 -25.65 -1.59
N SER A 155 11.24 -26.45 -2.49
CA SER A 155 10.78 -26.54 -3.88
C SER A 155 9.34 -27.08 -4.03
N ALA A 156 8.83 -27.80 -3.03
CA ALA A 156 7.43 -28.25 -3.03
C ALA A 156 6.44 -27.15 -2.58
N GLY A 157 6.93 -26.11 -1.89
CA GLY A 157 6.12 -24.99 -1.36
C GLY A 157 5.74 -23.94 -2.42
N ASP A 158 6.59 -23.72 -3.42
CA ASP A 158 6.51 -22.66 -4.43
C ASP A 158 5.29 -22.78 -5.38
N LEU A 159 4.61 -23.93 -5.43
CA LEU A 159 3.54 -24.19 -6.41
C LEU A 159 2.14 -23.65 -6.04
N ALA A 160 2.00 -22.67 -5.15
CA ALA A 160 0.69 -22.16 -4.69
C ALA A 160 0.39 -20.72 -5.18
N PRO A 161 -0.67 -20.51 -6.00
CA PRO A 161 -0.94 -19.20 -6.60
C PRO A 161 -1.53 -18.20 -5.60
N ALA A 162 -0.98 -16.99 -5.57
CA ALA A 162 -1.56 -15.82 -4.91
C ALA A 162 -2.60 -15.17 -5.83
N SER A 163 -3.90 -15.32 -5.51
CA SER A 163 -4.99 -14.62 -6.19
C SER A 163 -5.46 -13.43 -5.36
N GLY A 164 -4.96 -12.23 -5.70
CA GLY A 164 -5.49 -10.96 -5.21
C GLY A 164 -6.59 -10.46 -6.13
N LYS A 165 -7.77 -10.14 -5.59
CA LYS A 165 -8.85 -9.48 -6.36
C LYS A 165 -8.52 -8.01 -6.60
N ALA A 166 -8.73 -7.59 -7.84
CA ALA A 166 -8.53 -6.23 -8.34
C ALA A 166 -9.37 -5.18 -7.60
N VAL A 167 -8.78 -3.99 -7.45
CA VAL A 167 -9.46 -2.75 -7.05
C VAL A 167 -10.54 -2.40 -8.07
N ALA A 168 -11.70 -1.95 -7.61
CA ALA A 168 -12.83 -1.61 -8.46
C ALA A 168 -12.47 -0.50 -9.48
N PRO A 169 -12.98 -0.56 -10.73
CA PRO A 169 -12.75 0.47 -11.72
C PRO A 169 -13.34 1.80 -11.26
N VAL A 170 -12.61 2.90 -11.51
CA VAL A 170 -13.13 4.23 -11.25
C VAL A 170 -14.21 4.59 -12.28
N GLU A 171 -15.33 5.12 -11.78
CA GLU A 171 -16.50 5.62 -12.51
C GLU A 171 -16.14 6.33 -13.83
N ALA A 172 -16.75 5.88 -14.92
CA ALA A 172 -16.59 6.49 -16.24
C ALA A 172 -17.36 7.81 -16.30
N GLY A 173 -16.63 8.94 -16.18
CA GLY A 173 -17.19 10.28 -16.41
C GLY A 173 -16.35 11.42 -15.82
N ASP A 174 -15.59 11.15 -14.77
CA ASP A 174 -14.75 12.18 -14.12
C ASP A 174 -13.38 12.31 -14.82
N ARG A 175 -13.12 13.48 -15.41
CA ARG A 175 -11.91 13.81 -16.18
C ARG A 175 -10.82 14.51 -15.34
N ARG A 176 -11.01 14.65 -14.03
CA ARG A 176 -9.97 15.18 -13.15
C ARG A 176 -8.74 14.26 -13.17
N PRO A 177 -7.51 14.81 -13.08
CA PRO A 177 -6.31 13.98 -13.01
C PRO A 177 -6.38 13.01 -11.82
N LEU A 178 -5.94 11.77 -12.03
CA LEU A 178 -5.85 10.75 -11.00
C LEU A 178 -4.44 10.73 -10.41
N ILE A 179 -4.36 10.86 -9.09
CA ILE A 179 -3.13 10.68 -8.33
C ILE A 179 -3.25 9.36 -7.56
N VAL A 180 -2.28 8.47 -7.75
CA VAL A 180 -2.16 7.27 -6.91
C VAL A 180 -1.09 7.50 -5.86
N VAL A 181 -1.50 7.48 -4.60
CA VAL A 181 -0.60 7.61 -3.45
C VAL A 181 -0.32 6.22 -2.90
N ASP A 182 0.94 5.83 -2.95
CA ASP A 182 1.41 4.56 -2.43
C ASP A 182 1.98 4.74 -1.01
N ALA A 183 1.35 4.09 -0.03
CA ALA A 183 1.89 4.00 1.32
C ALA A 183 2.81 2.77 1.38
N GLY A 184 4.12 3.00 1.49
CA GLY A 184 5.14 1.94 1.54
C GLY A 184 4.81 0.84 2.56
N HIS A 185 5.32 -0.36 2.30
CA HIS A 185 5.18 -1.53 3.19
C HIS A 185 3.71 -1.90 3.49
N GLY A 186 3.43 -2.50 4.66
CA GLY A 186 2.09 -2.84 5.12
C GLY A 186 1.92 -4.32 5.44
N GLY A 187 1.00 -4.62 6.35
CA GLY A 187 0.69 -5.97 6.83
C GLY A 187 1.93 -6.63 7.41
N ILE A 188 2.36 -7.72 6.77
CA ILE A 188 3.51 -8.53 7.14
C ILE A 188 4.86 -7.80 6.99
N ASP A 189 4.92 -6.79 6.13
CA ASP A 189 6.11 -5.98 5.93
C ASP A 189 6.05 -4.72 6.80
N PRO A 190 6.84 -4.63 7.88
CA PRO A 190 6.85 -3.46 8.75
C PRO A 190 7.60 -2.26 8.17
N GLY A 191 8.41 -2.47 7.12
CA GLY A 191 9.45 -1.53 6.72
C GLY A 191 10.53 -1.39 7.79
N ALA A 192 11.17 -0.23 7.84
CA ALA A 192 12.09 0.14 8.91
C ALA A 192 11.40 0.21 10.28
N ILE A 193 12.17 -0.05 11.33
CA ILE A 193 11.70 -0.05 12.71
C ILE A 193 12.57 0.92 13.50
N ALA A 194 11.95 1.94 14.09
CA ALA A 194 12.64 2.91 14.92
C ALA A 194 13.09 2.31 16.27
N VAL A 195 14.04 2.96 16.94
CA VAL A 195 14.58 2.52 18.26
C VAL A 195 13.50 2.43 19.36
N GLY A 196 12.34 3.07 19.18
CA GLY A 196 11.17 2.98 20.06
C GLY A 196 10.09 1.96 19.64
N GLY A 197 10.36 1.10 18.66
CA GLY A 197 9.41 0.08 18.19
C GLY A 197 8.33 0.59 17.22
N VAL A 198 8.46 1.84 16.76
CA VAL A 198 7.56 2.45 15.77
C VAL A 198 7.87 1.90 14.38
N PHE A 199 6.86 1.45 13.67
CA PHE A 199 7.00 0.87 12.33
C PHE A 199 6.85 1.94 11.24
N GLU A 200 7.68 1.85 10.21
CA GLU A 200 7.59 2.69 9.02
C GLU A 200 6.21 2.60 8.38
N LYS A 201 5.67 1.37 8.21
CA LYS A 201 4.36 1.12 7.60
C LYS A 201 3.22 1.95 8.20
N ASP A 202 3.28 2.25 9.50
CA ASP A 202 2.25 3.01 10.22
C ASP A 202 2.42 4.51 10.00
N ILE A 203 3.67 5.00 10.06
CA ILE A 203 4.01 6.40 9.78
C ILE A 203 3.61 6.78 8.37
N VAL A 204 4.05 6.00 7.38
CA VAL A 204 3.82 6.32 5.96
C VAL A 204 2.35 6.16 5.59
N PHE A 205 1.62 5.24 6.23
CA PHE A 205 0.18 5.12 6.03
C PHE A 205 -0.58 6.34 6.56
N GLY A 206 -0.31 6.74 7.80
CA GLY A 206 -0.94 7.94 8.38
C GLY A 206 -0.59 9.21 7.61
N PHE A 207 0.65 9.33 7.12
CA PHE A 207 1.05 10.44 6.26
C PHE A 207 0.31 10.42 4.92
N ALA A 208 0.23 9.26 4.26
CA ALA A 208 -0.47 9.12 2.98
C ALA A 208 -1.96 9.45 3.10
N GLN A 209 -2.63 9.01 4.18
CA GLN A 209 -4.02 9.38 4.45
C GLN A 209 -4.20 10.90 4.60
N ALA A 210 -3.28 11.58 5.28
CA ALA A 210 -3.33 13.04 5.41
C ALA A 210 -3.14 13.75 4.06
N LEU A 211 -2.24 13.24 3.21
CA LEU A 211 -2.05 13.77 1.86
C LEU A 211 -3.29 13.57 0.99
N VAL A 212 -3.89 12.38 1.03
CA VAL A 212 -5.11 12.04 0.28
C VAL A 212 -6.26 12.95 0.69
N ALA A 213 -6.55 13.04 2.00
CA ALA A 213 -7.61 13.90 2.51
C ALA A 213 -7.44 15.37 2.07
N ARG A 214 -6.18 15.85 2.04
CA ARG A 214 -5.87 17.21 1.58
C ARG A 214 -6.12 17.39 0.08
N LEU A 215 -5.70 16.43 -0.75
CA LEU A 215 -5.89 16.48 -2.20
C LEU A 215 -7.37 16.40 -2.58
N GLU A 216 -8.13 15.53 -1.90
CA GLU A 216 -9.57 15.37 -2.07
C GLU A 216 -10.34 16.62 -1.64
N ALA A 217 -9.99 17.22 -0.50
CA ALA A 217 -10.60 18.46 -0.02
C ALA A 217 -10.43 19.64 -1.01
N GLY A 218 -9.38 19.62 -1.83
CA GLY A 218 -9.19 20.60 -2.89
C GLY A 218 -10.12 20.43 -4.09
N GLY A 219 -10.77 19.27 -4.26
CA GLY A 219 -11.74 18.97 -5.33
C GLY A 219 -11.15 18.90 -6.75
N ARG A 220 -9.86 19.21 -6.94
CA ARG A 220 -9.19 19.27 -8.25
C ARG A 220 -8.80 17.91 -8.81
N TYR A 221 -8.66 16.91 -7.95
CA TYR A 221 -8.08 15.61 -8.30
C TYR A 221 -9.01 14.47 -7.92
N ARG A 222 -8.87 13.36 -8.63
CA ARG A 222 -9.22 12.05 -8.11
C ARG A 222 -7.98 11.50 -7.40
N VAL A 223 -8.18 10.82 -6.28
CA VAL A 223 -7.08 10.25 -5.52
C VAL A 223 -7.41 8.80 -5.20
N ALA A 224 -6.42 7.93 -5.33
CA ALA A 224 -6.52 6.54 -4.92
C ALA A 224 -5.29 6.15 -4.12
N MET A 225 -5.43 5.16 -3.23
CA MET A 225 -4.31 4.59 -2.49
C MET A 225 -4.04 3.16 -2.96
N THR A 226 -2.77 2.73 -2.93
CA THR A 226 -2.41 1.33 -3.19
C THR A 226 -2.91 0.38 -2.08
N ARG A 227 -3.10 0.91 -0.86
CA ARG A 227 -3.73 0.22 0.27
C ARG A 227 -4.56 1.19 1.11
N ASP A 228 -5.68 0.70 1.63
CA ASP A 228 -6.63 1.45 2.47
C ASP A 228 -6.61 1.02 3.95
N ARG A 229 -5.73 0.08 4.30
CA ARG A 229 -5.53 -0.46 5.64
C ARG A 229 -4.12 -1.05 5.79
N ASP A 230 -3.84 -1.63 6.95
CA ASP A 230 -2.58 -2.35 7.21
C ASP A 230 -2.55 -3.72 6.49
N VAL A 231 -2.38 -3.68 5.17
CA VAL A 231 -2.27 -4.85 4.29
C VAL A 231 -1.00 -4.77 3.47
N TYR A 232 -0.39 -5.92 3.25
CA TYR A 232 0.73 -6.03 2.34
C TYR A 232 0.27 -5.97 0.87
N VAL A 233 0.97 -5.18 0.06
CA VAL A 233 0.76 -5.10 -1.38
C VAL A 233 2.10 -5.34 -2.09
N PRO A 234 2.22 -6.35 -2.96
CA PRO A 234 3.44 -6.60 -3.73
C PRO A 234 3.85 -5.39 -4.57
N LEU A 235 5.15 -5.19 -4.80
CA LEU A 235 5.66 -4.03 -5.55
C LEU A 235 5.10 -3.96 -6.98
N SER A 236 5.00 -5.11 -7.66
CA SER A 236 4.40 -5.20 -9.00
C SER A 236 2.91 -4.86 -9.01
N GLU A 237 2.18 -5.22 -7.95
CA GLU A 237 0.77 -4.91 -7.79
C GLU A 237 0.56 -3.40 -7.59
N ARG A 238 1.43 -2.72 -6.82
CA ARG A 238 1.38 -1.25 -6.65
C ARG A 238 1.50 -0.53 -7.99
N VAL A 239 2.44 -0.97 -8.83
CA VAL A 239 2.61 -0.46 -10.19
C VAL A 239 1.37 -0.75 -11.04
N ARG A 240 0.85 -1.99 -10.98
CA ARG A 240 -0.34 -2.39 -11.73
C ARG A 240 -1.57 -1.57 -11.34
N ILE A 241 -1.80 -1.32 -10.06
CA ILE A 241 -2.90 -0.44 -9.58
C ILE A 241 -2.83 0.93 -10.26
N ALA A 242 -1.65 1.54 -10.31
CA ALA A 242 -1.47 2.85 -10.93
C ALA A 242 -1.73 2.82 -12.44
N ARG A 243 -1.23 1.79 -13.14
CA ARG A 243 -1.41 1.63 -14.59
C ARG A 243 -2.84 1.31 -14.98
N ASP A 244 -3.47 0.33 -14.33
CA ASP A 244 -4.85 -0.08 -14.59
C ASP A 244 -5.83 1.07 -14.34
N ALA A 245 -5.56 1.89 -13.31
CA ALA A 245 -6.37 3.07 -13.00
C ALA A 245 -6.08 4.27 -13.91
N LYS A 246 -5.06 4.19 -14.79
CA LYS A 246 -4.57 5.28 -15.66
C LYS A 246 -4.19 6.52 -14.86
N ALA A 247 -3.39 6.34 -13.82
CA ALA A 247 -2.91 7.42 -12.98
C ALA A 247 -2.09 8.43 -13.79
N ASP A 248 -2.29 9.71 -13.54
CA ASP A 248 -1.51 10.79 -14.15
C ASP A 248 -0.23 11.11 -13.36
N LEU A 249 -0.18 10.65 -12.10
CA LEU A 249 0.95 10.76 -11.18
C LEU A 249 0.90 9.64 -10.13
N PHE A 250 2.04 9.04 -9.85
CA PHE A 250 2.25 8.08 -8.77
C PHE A 250 3.24 8.65 -7.75
N VAL A 251 2.86 8.62 -6.47
CA VAL A 251 3.69 9.11 -5.37
C VAL A 251 3.81 8.03 -4.31
N SER A 252 4.97 7.41 -4.20
CA SER A 252 5.28 6.44 -3.13
C SER A 252 5.89 7.16 -1.94
N ILE A 253 5.39 6.87 -0.74
CA ILE A 253 5.78 7.50 0.52
C ILE A 253 6.51 6.48 1.40
N HIS A 254 7.73 6.84 1.80
CA HIS A 254 8.63 6.03 2.62
C HIS A 254 9.26 6.87 3.74
N ALA A 255 9.83 6.18 4.73
CA ALA A 255 10.67 6.74 5.78
C ALA A 255 11.73 5.69 6.18
N ASP A 256 12.81 5.63 5.39
CA ASP A 256 13.91 4.67 5.52
C ASP A 256 14.64 4.73 6.88
N SER A 257 15.55 3.79 7.11
CA SER A 257 16.49 3.81 8.23
C SER A 257 17.90 3.50 7.73
N ILE A 258 18.85 4.41 7.96
CA ILE A 258 20.27 4.18 7.67
C ILE A 258 21.00 3.83 8.96
N SER A 259 21.30 2.55 9.15
CA SER A 259 22.01 2.04 10.34
C SER A 259 23.50 2.42 10.39
N SER A 260 24.14 2.65 9.24
CA SER A 260 25.58 2.95 9.16
C SER A 260 25.93 4.44 9.28
N ALA A 261 24.92 5.32 9.30
CA ALA A 261 25.12 6.77 9.33
C ALA A 261 23.92 7.49 9.97
N PRO A 262 23.72 7.37 11.29
CA PRO A 262 22.60 8.00 12.00
C PRO A 262 22.58 9.54 11.90
N GLN A 263 23.69 10.15 11.46
CA GLN A 263 23.79 11.58 11.14
C GLN A 263 23.14 11.97 9.81
N VAL A 264 22.83 11.01 8.92
CA VAL A 264 22.12 11.29 7.67
C VAL A 264 20.66 11.55 8.00
N ARG A 265 20.19 12.72 7.57
CA ARG A 265 18.85 13.22 7.88
C ARG A 265 18.26 14.02 6.74
N GLY A 266 16.96 14.26 6.84
CA GLY A 266 16.23 15.09 5.89
C GLY A 266 15.73 14.33 4.68
N ALA A 267 14.75 14.92 4.00
CA ALA A 267 14.02 14.25 2.96
C ALA A 267 14.83 14.08 1.67
N THR A 268 14.55 12.99 0.97
CA THR A 268 15.12 12.68 -0.34
C THR A 268 14.01 12.22 -1.28
N ILE A 269 14.06 12.67 -2.53
CA ILE A 269 13.10 12.33 -3.57
C ILE A 269 13.83 11.49 -4.61
N TYR A 270 13.28 10.33 -4.92
CA TYR A 270 13.82 9.38 -5.87
C TYR A 270 12.97 9.29 -7.12
N THR A 271 13.63 9.19 -8.28
CA THR A 271 13.03 8.82 -9.55
C THR A 271 13.62 7.52 -10.09
N GLY A 272 12.84 6.77 -10.87
CA GLY A 272 13.27 5.49 -11.43
C GLY A 272 14.37 5.64 -12.49
N SER A 273 15.46 4.89 -12.35
CA SER A 273 16.56 4.81 -13.32
C SER A 273 17.23 3.43 -13.27
N GLU A 274 17.80 2.98 -14.38
CA GLU A 274 18.66 1.78 -14.40
C GLU A 274 19.96 2.01 -13.64
N LYS A 275 20.48 3.25 -13.65
CA LYS A 275 21.71 3.62 -12.99
C LYS A 275 21.41 4.44 -11.74
N ALA A 276 21.92 3.98 -10.60
CA ALA A 276 21.80 4.74 -9.36
C ALA A 276 22.72 5.98 -9.37
N THR A 277 22.27 7.06 -8.74
CA THR A 277 23.07 8.29 -8.56
C THR A 277 24.32 8.05 -7.73
N ASP A 278 24.22 7.22 -6.70
CA ASP A 278 25.31 6.86 -5.78
C ASP A 278 25.07 5.46 -5.17
N SER A 279 26.09 4.95 -4.47
CA SER A 279 26.06 3.64 -3.83
C SER A 279 24.95 3.51 -2.78
N GLU A 280 24.63 4.60 -2.08
CA GLU A 280 23.60 4.59 -1.05
C GLU A 280 22.21 4.49 -1.66
N SER A 281 21.97 5.18 -2.78
CA SER A 281 20.75 5.06 -3.57
C SER A 281 20.58 3.65 -4.15
N ALA A 282 21.67 3.02 -4.61
CA ALA A 282 21.65 1.63 -5.07
C ALA A 282 21.28 0.66 -3.94
N LYS A 283 21.93 0.78 -2.77
CA LYS A 283 21.64 -0.06 -1.60
C LYS A 283 20.20 0.12 -1.11
N LEU A 284 19.70 1.36 -1.08
CA LEU A 284 18.32 1.62 -0.70
C LEU A 284 17.35 0.95 -1.67
N ALA A 285 17.52 1.15 -2.98
CA ALA A 285 16.70 0.48 -3.97
C ALA A 285 16.76 -1.06 -3.84
N GLU A 286 17.92 -1.64 -3.55
CA GLU A 286 18.04 -3.08 -3.29
C GLU A 286 17.29 -3.55 -2.04
N ARG A 287 17.27 -2.75 -0.97
CA ARG A 287 16.50 -3.06 0.25
C ARG A 287 14.99 -2.99 -0.03
N GLU A 288 14.53 -1.91 -0.63
CA GLU A 288 13.11 -1.73 -0.96
C GLU A 288 12.61 -2.80 -1.94
N ASN A 289 13.44 -3.16 -2.92
CA ASN A 289 13.12 -4.22 -3.89
C ASN A 289 13.02 -5.63 -3.29
N LYS A 290 13.44 -5.82 -2.02
CA LYS A 290 13.35 -7.08 -1.26
C LYS A 290 12.08 -7.15 -0.39
N ALA A 291 11.22 -6.15 -0.39
CA ALA A 291 9.95 -6.16 0.35
C ALA A 291 9.08 -7.40 0.02
N ASP A 292 8.95 -7.74 -1.27
CA ASP A 292 8.25 -8.96 -1.74
C ASP A 292 8.82 -10.23 -1.10
N ALA A 293 10.15 -10.40 -1.18
CA ALA A 293 10.81 -11.53 -0.58
C ALA A 293 10.61 -11.54 0.94
N ALA A 294 10.73 -10.40 1.63
CA ALA A 294 10.54 -10.27 3.08
C ALA A 294 9.12 -10.65 3.53
N ALA A 295 8.10 -10.36 2.71
CA ALA A 295 6.72 -10.77 2.91
C ALA A 295 6.44 -12.26 2.56
N GLY A 296 7.46 -12.99 2.08
CA GLY A 296 7.31 -14.36 1.57
C GLY A 296 6.49 -14.44 0.28
N ALA A 297 6.33 -13.32 -0.43
CA ALA A 297 5.78 -13.32 -1.78
C ALA A 297 6.87 -13.80 -2.75
N GLU A 298 6.47 -14.55 -3.79
CA GLU A 298 7.41 -14.84 -4.87
C GLU A 298 7.91 -13.54 -5.48
N SER A 299 9.21 -13.49 -5.75
CA SER A 299 9.79 -12.40 -6.54
C SER A 299 9.28 -12.57 -7.97
N GLY A 300 8.11 -11.99 -8.25
CA GLY A 300 7.68 -11.78 -9.62
C GLY A 300 8.70 -10.87 -10.29
N GLU A 301 9.72 -11.45 -10.91
CA GLU A 301 10.36 -10.81 -12.04
C GLU A 301 9.25 -10.71 -13.09
N GLY A 302 8.58 -9.54 -13.12
CA GLY A 302 7.84 -9.15 -14.31
C GLY A 302 8.75 -9.40 -15.51
N PRO A 303 8.22 -9.93 -16.62
CA PRO A 303 9.04 -10.41 -17.72
C PRO A 303 10.07 -9.33 -18.10
N PRO A 304 11.32 -9.71 -18.44
CA PRO A 304 12.28 -8.77 -18.99
C PRO A 304 11.64 -8.16 -20.23
N GLU A 305 11.14 -6.93 -20.10
CA GLU A 305 10.53 -6.21 -21.21
C GLU A 305 11.65 -5.94 -22.21
N ILE A 306 11.65 -6.73 -23.30
CA ILE A 306 12.28 -6.29 -24.54
C ILE A 306 11.44 -5.10 -24.98
N ALA A 307 11.86 -3.90 -24.58
CA ALA A 307 11.15 -2.68 -24.91
C ALA A 307 11.20 -2.48 -26.43
N ASP A 308 10.04 -2.33 -27.06
CA ASP A 308 9.94 -1.74 -28.38
C ASP A 308 10.54 -0.31 -28.34
N ILE A 309 11.09 0.19 -29.44
CA ILE A 309 11.67 1.55 -29.50
C ILE A 309 10.64 2.60 -29.04
N LEU A 310 9.36 2.37 -29.35
CA LEU A 310 8.26 3.21 -28.89
C LEU A 310 8.11 3.19 -27.36
N GLN A 311 8.30 2.04 -26.72
CA GLN A 311 8.24 1.89 -25.26
C GLN A 311 9.44 2.56 -24.58
N GLU A 312 10.63 2.50 -25.17
CA GLU A 312 11.80 3.24 -24.68
C GLU A 312 11.60 4.77 -24.75
N LEU A 313 10.97 5.27 -25.82
CA LEU A 313 10.63 6.69 -25.95
C LEU A 313 9.61 7.13 -24.91
N THR A 314 8.53 6.35 -24.71
CA THR A 314 7.54 6.62 -23.67
C THR A 314 8.17 6.59 -22.28
N LEU A 315 9.02 5.60 -21.97
CA LEU A 315 9.72 5.51 -20.71
C LEU A 315 10.63 6.74 -20.48
N ARG A 316 11.35 7.18 -21.51
CA ARG A 316 12.20 8.38 -21.43
C ARG A 316 11.39 9.65 -21.18
N GLU A 317 10.25 9.80 -21.84
CA GLU A 317 9.35 10.94 -21.61
C GLU A 317 8.77 10.92 -20.19
N THR A 318 8.28 9.77 -19.74
CA THR A 318 7.78 9.54 -18.37
C THR A 318 8.84 9.86 -17.32
N ARG A 319 10.09 9.41 -17.51
CA ARG A 319 11.23 9.76 -16.64
C ARG A 319 11.48 11.26 -16.61
N GLY A 320 11.33 11.95 -17.75
CA GLY A 320 11.39 13.41 -17.84
C GLY A 320 10.34 14.11 -16.97
N PHE A 321 9.08 13.64 -17.03
CA PHE A 321 8.01 14.16 -16.17
C PHE A 321 8.27 13.89 -14.68
N SER A 322 8.71 12.68 -14.32
CA SER A 322 9.07 12.32 -12.95
C SER A 322 10.17 13.23 -12.39
N SER A 323 11.24 13.46 -13.18
CA SER A 323 12.34 14.36 -12.80
C SER A 323 11.89 15.82 -12.68
N GLY A 324 11.02 16.29 -13.57
CA GLY A 324 10.40 17.61 -13.49
C GLY A 324 9.59 17.77 -12.21
N PHE A 325 8.73 16.80 -11.89
CA PHE A 325 7.95 16.80 -10.65
C PHE A 325 8.83 16.75 -9.40
N ALA A 326 9.87 15.91 -9.39
CA ALA A 326 10.80 15.81 -8.27
C ALA A 326 11.46 17.17 -7.93
N LYS A 327 11.84 17.95 -8.95
CA LYS A 327 12.39 19.31 -8.76
C LYS A 327 11.37 20.27 -8.18
N THR A 328 10.13 20.24 -8.68
CA THR A 328 9.02 21.05 -8.14
C THR A 328 8.75 20.69 -6.69
N LEU A 329 8.70 19.39 -6.38
CA LEU A 329 8.46 18.87 -5.04
C LEU A 329 9.57 19.32 -4.07
N MET A 330 10.84 19.18 -4.46
CA MET A 330 11.98 19.67 -3.69
C MET A 330 11.86 21.17 -3.36
N GLY A 331 11.48 22.01 -4.34
CA GLY A 331 11.32 23.44 -4.13
C GLY A 331 10.20 23.80 -3.14
N GLN A 332 9.12 23.02 -3.11
CA GLN A 332 8.02 23.23 -2.15
C GLN A 332 8.31 22.65 -0.76
N LEU A 333 9.11 21.58 -0.68
CA LEU A 333 9.45 20.90 0.57
C LEU A 333 10.55 21.62 1.36
N GLY A 334 11.56 22.19 0.68
CA GLY A 334 12.71 22.84 1.33
C GLY A 334 12.37 23.87 2.42
N PRO A 335 11.31 24.69 2.30
CA PRO A 335 10.91 25.63 3.35
C PRO A 335 10.27 25.01 4.61
N VAL A 336 9.77 23.76 4.53
CA VAL A 336 8.99 23.12 5.60
C VAL A 336 9.65 21.89 6.21
N MET A 337 10.71 21.39 5.59
CA MET A 337 11.50 20.26 6.08
C MET A 337 12.96 20.40 5.67
N GLU A 338 13.84 19.78 6.45
CA GLU A 338 15.24 19.65 6.08
C GLU A 338 15.37 18.67 4.91
N MET A 339 16.16 19.06 3.92
CA MET A 339 16.42 18.26 2.73
C MET A 339 17.82 17.66 2.81
N SER A 340 17.99 16.45 2.29
CA SER A 340 19.32 15.84 2.13
C SER A 340 20.24 16.74 1.27
N THR A 341 21.56 16.66 1.46
CA THR A 341 22.55 17.40 0.63
C THR A 341 22.37 17.14 -0.87
N LYS A 342 21.93 15.94 -1.23
CA LYS A 342 21.49 15.56 -2.58
C LYS A 342 20.03 15.13 -2.51
N PRO A 343 19.10 16.09 -2.58
CA PRO A 343 17.68 15.84 -2.31
C PRO A 343 16.93 15.19 -3.46
N HIS A 344 17.46 15.24 -4.69
CA HIS A 344 16.95 14.47 -5.82
C HIS A 344 17.99 13.42 -6.22
N ARG A 345 17.56 12.16 -6.26
CA ARG A 345 18.39 11.01 -6.63
C ARG A 345 17.63 10.07 -7.56
N GLU A 346 18.35 9.16 -8.17
CA GLU A 346 17.83 8.15 -9.08
C GLU A 346 18.35 6.78 -8.66
N ALA A 347 17.50 5.74 -8.78
CA ALA A 347 17.90 4.35 -8.61
C ALA A 347 16.85 3.37 -9.17
N GLY A 348 17.19 2.08 -9.18
CA GLY A 348 16.40 1.00 -9.78
C GLY A 348 15.23 0.48 -8.94
N PHE A 349 14.48 1.35 -8.26
CA PHE A 349 13.29 0.98 -7.48
C PHE A 349 12.22 0.34 -8.36
N LYS A 350 11.80 -0.89 -8.05
CA LYS A 350 10.78 -1.65 -8.78
C LYS A 350 9.44 -0.91 -8.80
N VAL A 351 9.07 -0.25 -7.69
CA VAL A 351 7.82 0.52 -7.57
C VAL A 351 7.76 1.75 -8.49
N LEU A 352 8.90 2.22 -9.00
CA LEU A 352 8.99 3.39 -9.91
C LEU A 352 9.15 3.00 -11.38
N ARG A 353 9.01 1.71 -11.75
CA ARG A 353 9.25 1.21 -13.11
C ARG A 353 8.04 1.28 -14.04
N SER A 354 7.04 2.12 -13.76
CA SER A 354 5.93 2.30 -14.71
C SER A 354 6.43 3.01 -15.98
N PRO A 355 6.25 2.45 -17.18
CA PRO A 355 6.70 3.09 -18.41
C PRO A 355 5.89 4.33 -18.80
N ASP A 356 4.65 4.43 -18.32
CA ASP A 356 3.61 5.36 -18.78
C ASP A 356 3.02 6.25 -17.66
N VAL A 357 3.47 6.08 -16.41
CA VAL A 357 2.99 6.85 -15.25
C VAL A 357 4.16 7.58 -14.58
N PRO A 358 4.20 8.93 -14.57
CA PRO A 358 5.21 9.68 -13.84
C PRO A 358 5.20 9.30 -12.37
N SER A 359 6.36 8.92 -11.83
CA SER A 359 6.48 8.25 -10.54
C SER A 359 7.64 8.81 -9.73
N VAL A 360 7.38 9.14 -8.47
CA VAL A 360 8.42 9.47 -7.48
C VAL A 360 8.26 8.63 -6.22
N LEU A 361 9.38 8.36 -5.55
CA LEU A 361 9.41 7.87 -4.17
C LEU A 361 9.94 8.99 -3.28
N VAL A 362 9.24 9.27 -2.19
CA VAL A 362 9.57 10.34 -1.24
C VAL A 362 9.98 9.69 0.07
N GLU A 363 11.27 9.76 0.39
CA GLU A 363 11.79 9.49 1.72
C GLU A 363 11.56 10.74 2.58
N LEU A 364 10.63 10.66 3.52
CA LEU A 364 10.24 11.79 4.38
C LEU A 364 11.32 12.18 5.40
N GLY A 365 12.21 11.25 5.72
CA GLY A 365 13.25 11.36 6.74
C GLY A 365 13.66 9.95 7.18
N TYR A 366 14.58 9.86 8.15
CA TYR A 366 15.14 8.58 8.57
C TYR A 366 14.71 8.16 9.98
N LEU A 367 14.11 6.98 10.14
CA LEU A 367 13.69 6.43 11.44
C LEU A 367 14.85 6.14 12.40
N SER A 368 16.07 6.06 11.87
CA SER A 368 17.31 5.99 12.66
C SER A 368 17.69 7.31 13.35
N SER A 369 17.10 8.44 12.92
CA SER A 369 17.30 9.77 13.51
C SER A 369 16.14 10.10 14.44
N GLN A 370 16.43 10.29 15.74
CA GLN A 370 15.40 10.65 16.72
C GLN A 370 14.67 11.95 16.34
N ARG A 371 15.40 12.92 15.78
CA ARG A 371 14.84 14.20 15.35
C ARG A 371 13.88 14.06 14.18
N ASP A 372 14.20 13.20 13.22
CA ASP A 372 13.30 12.95 12.09
C ASP A 372 12.09 12.12 12.57
N LEU A 373 12.29 11.17 13.48
CA LEU A 373 11.20 10.42 14.11
C LEU A 373 10.19 11.33 14.83
N ASP A 374 10.68 12.29 15.63
CA ASP A 374 9.83 13.26 16.34
C ASP A 374 8.98 14.09 15.34
N LEU A 375 9.58 14.49 14.21
CA LEU A 375 8.88 15.21 13.14
C LEU A 375 7.86 14.33 12.43
N LEU A 376 8.22 13.10 12.06
CA LEU A 376 7.34 12.13 11.41
C LEU A 376 6.10 11.81 12.27
N GLN A 377 6.25 11.86 13.60
CA GLN A 377 5.15 11.67 14.56
C GLN A 377 4.32 12.94 14.83
N SER A 378 4.83 14.13 14.50
CA SER A 378 4.13 15.40 14.69
C SER A 378 3.00 15.62 13.67
N ALA A 379 1.78 15.83 14.15
CA ALA A 379 0.63 16.15 13.30
C ALA A 379 0.78 17.50 12.58
N GLU A 380 1.35 18.50 13.26
CA GLU A 380 1.60 19.83 12.69
C GLU A 380 2.61 19.74 11.54
N TRP A 381 3.70 19.00 11.75
CA TRP A 381 4.71 18.79 10.72
C TRP A 381 4.09 18.06 9.51
N ARG A 382 3.36 16.95 9.72
CA ARG A 382 2.67 16.23 8.64
C ARG A 382 1.70 17.14 7.87
N ALA A 383 0.95 18.00 8.56
CA ALA A 383 0.05 18.96 7.92
C ALA A 383 0.80 19.99 7.06
N SER A 384 1.93 20.50 7.54
CA SER A 384 2.79 21.44 6.80
C SER A 384 3.39 20.79 5.54
N VAL A 385 3.91 19.57 5.68
CA VAL A 385 4.54 18.84 4.57
C VAL A 385 3.50 18.42 3.52
N THR A 386 2.41 17.78 3.92
CA THR A 386 1.30 17.45 2.98
C THR A 386 0.76 18.73 2.33
N GLY A 387 0.74 19.82 3.10
CA GLY A 387 0.67 21.22 2.69
C GLY A 387 1.41 21.54 1.39
N SER A 388 2.73 21.44 1.48
CA SER A 388 3.68 21.69 0.40
C SER A 388 3.62 20.66 -0.73
N MET A 389 3.40 19.38 -0.43
CA MET A 389 3.25 18.35 -1.46
C MET A 389 2.04 18.62 -2.36
N ALA A 390 0.90 19.02 -1.78
CA ALA A 390 -0.28 19.40 -2.56
C ALA A 390 0.01 20.61 -3.48
N LYS A 391 0.78 21.60 -3.02
CA LYS A 391 1.20 22.74 -3.85
C LYS A 391 2.11 22.31 -5.00
N ALA A 392 3.01 21.37 -4.75
CA ALA A 392 3.88 20.83 -5.80
C ALA A 392 3.08 20.08 -6.86
N ILE A 393 2.10 19.29 -6.43
CA ILE A 393 1.15 18.59 -7.31
C ILE A 393 0.34 19.60 -8.14
N ASP A 394 -0.14 20.69 -7.52
CA ASP A 394 -0.82 21.77 -8.23
C ASP A 394 0.04 22.40 -9.33
N GLN A 395 1.32 22.64 -9.05
CA GLN A 395 2.25 23.19 -10.03
C GLN A 395 2.54 22.19 -11.17
N PHE A 396 2.67 20.90 -10.85
CA PHE A 396 2.86 19.86 -11.84
C PHE A 396 1.70 19.79 -12.84
N PHE A 397 0.47 19.77 -12.35
CA PHE A 397 -0.71 19.72 -13.21
C PHE A 397 -1.04 21.06 -13.87
N GLY A 398 -0.77 22.19 -13.21
CA GLY A 398 -0.91 23.53 -13.79
C GLY A 398 0.00 23.74 -15.00
N ASN A 399 1.25 23.26 -14.93
CA ASN A 399 2.21 23.31 -16.04
C ASN A 399 1.90 22.33 -17.17
N ARG A 400 1.17 21.23 -16.91
CA ARG A 400 0.69 20.31 -17.96
C ARG A 400 -0.55 20.82 -18.66
N ALA A 401 -1.46 21.50 -17.96
CA ALA A 401 -2.64 22.10 -18.57
C ALA A 401 -2.28 23.20 -19.61
N SER A 402 -1.14 23.86 -19.46
CA SER A 402 -0.61 24.82 -20.43
C SER A 402 0.07 24.17 -21.64
N LEU A 403 0.61 22.94 -21.51
CA LEU A 403 1.22 22.19 -22.61
C LEU A 403 0.19 21.54 -23.56
N VAL A 404 -1.04 21.31 -23.11
CA VAL A 404 -2.11 20.66 -23.89
C VAL A 404 -2.98 21.67 -24.70
N ARG A 405 -2.69 22.98 -24.67
CA ARG A 405 -3.42 23.97 -25.50
C ARG A 405 -2.58 24.57 -26.61
N PRO A 406 -2.87 24.19 -27.86
CA PRO A 406 -3.28 25.14 -28.88
C PRO A 406 -4.79 24.99 -29.07
N ALA A 407 -5.54 26.02 -28.64
CA ALA A 407 -6.90 26.18 -29.11
C ALA A 407 -6.84 26.33 -30.64
N SER A 408 -7.47 25.39 -31.36
CA SER A 408 -7.65 25.54 -32.80
C SER A 408 -8.34 26.88 -33.07
N PRO A 409 -7.81 27.76 -33.93
CA PRO A 409 -8.52 28.97 -34.30
C PRO A 409 -9.81 28.56 -34.99
N ASN A 410 -10.91 29.07 -34.47
CA ASN A 410 -12.26 28.95 -35.01
C ASN A 410 -12.21 29.21 -36.54
N ARG A 411 -12.27 28.16 -37.36
CA ARG A 411 -12.53 28.33 -38.78
C ARG A 411 -13.98 28.78 -38.90
N ARG A 412 -14.17 30.09 -39.09
CA ARG A 412 -15.43 30.61 -39.63
C ARG A 412 -15.72 29.81 -40.90
N SER A 413 -16.89 29.18 -40.93
CA SER A 413 -17.42 28.52 -42.11
C SER A 413 -17.39 29.52 -43.28
N ALA A 414 -16.52 29.27 -44.26
CA ALA A 414 -16.55 29.98 -45.52
C ALA A 414 -17.78 29.46 -46.27
N ALA A 415 -18.75 30.35 -46.49
CA ALA A 415 -19.92 30.08 -47.30
C ALA A 415 -19.49 29.68 -48.71
N ILE A 416 -19.90 28.49 -49.14
CA ILE A 416 -19.83 28.06 -50.53
C ILE A 416 -20.93 28.83 -51.28
N ALA A 417 -20.54 29.67 -52.23
CA ALA A 417 -21.46 30.36 -53.12
C ALA A 417 -22.09 29.36 -54.11
N PRO A 418 -23.37 29.51 -54.48
CA PRO A 418 -24.04 28.61 -55.41
C PRO A 418 -23.58 28.91 -56.85
N VAL A 419 -23.24 27.86 -57.58
CA VAL A 419 -23.10 27.92 -59.04
C VAL A 419 -24.44 27.51 -59.65
N SER A 420 -25.00 28.37 -60.50
CA SER A 420 -26.06 28.04 -61.45
C SER A 420 -26.08 29.08 -62.58
N PRO A 421 -26.57 28.75 -63.78
CA PRO A 421 -27.08 27.46 -64.25
C PRO A 421 -26.10 26.68 -65.14
#